data_AF-A0A957FWB5-F1
#
_entry.id   AF-A0A957FWB5-F1
#
_cell.length_a   1.000
_cell.length_b   1.000
_cell.length_c   1.000
_cell.angle_alpha   90.00
_cell.angle_beta   90.00
_cell.angle_gamma   90.00
#
_symmetry.space_group_name_H-M   'P 1'
#
loop_
_entity.id
_entity.type
_entity.pdbx_description
1 polymer ?
#
loop_
_entity_poly.entity_id
_entity_poly.type
_entity_poly.pdbx_seq_one_letter_code
_entity_poly.pdbx_strand_id
1 'polypeptide(L)'
;MFRRNNPFARHGRILRNLILTLALTASIFLVARQVTAQEGPVPSPSRPDAAANAWGNPLPEEIGYQGQLLDSNGLPQVGTYAMEFSVYSAPPTSTLLYSETQTVATDGDGLFNVMIGAVQPGLAAALNDGNTWLEVNLDGTILAPRQPVGSVAYALYAQHLVGGTGLFSAIGGGEGNIASGIYATVAGGQANEAFGVYATIGGGQHNSATGNATVAGGDENTASASHSTVAGGLLNNALATFSTIGGGNGNTTSGVRSTVGGGDHNLASADAATVAGGLNNDATDGAATIGGGTNNTASGPWSTVGGGSQNEATGNYATISGGEENLAAGYAANVSGGRLNS
;
A
#
# COMPACT_ATOMS: atom_id res chain seq x y z
N MET A 1 43.40 28.74 40.54
CA MET A 1 43.11 29.55 41.75
C MET A 1 43.27 31.02 41.38
N PHE A 2 42.44 31.97 41.81
CA PHE A 2 41.16 31.91 42.54
C PHE A 2 40.23 33.03 41.99
N ARG A 3 38.92 32.81 41.93
CA ARG A 3 37.93 33.85 41.54
C ARG A 3 37.45 34.64 42.76
N ARG A 4 37.08 35.91 42.59
CA ARG A 4 35.71 36.41 42.90
C ARG A 4 35.48 37.85 42.39
N ASN A 5 34.25 38.10 41.94
CA ASN A 5 33.73 39.42 41.57
C ASN A 5 33.06 40.07 42.80
N ASN A 6 32.91 41.39 42.80
CA ASN A 6 31.55 41.97 42.67
C ASN A 6 31.59 43.45 42.20
N PRO A 7 30.62 43.91 41.38
CA PRO A 7 30.57 45.28 40.85
C PRO A 7 29.52 46.16 41.56
N PHE A 8 29.60 47.49 41.37
CA PHE A 8 28.46 48.43 41.19
C PHE A 8 28.96 49.90 41.07
N ALA A 9 29.01 50.49 39.86
CA ALA A 9 29.36 51.92 39.71
C ALA A 9 28.98 52.59 38.36
N ARG A 10 28.12 53.63 38.45
CA ARG A 10 28.04 54.86 37.62
C ARG A 10 27.36 54.87 36.22
N HIS A 11 26.92 56.09 35.89
CA HIS A 11 26.36 56.66 34.64
C HIS A 11 24.89 56.28 34.34
N GLY A 12 23.98 57.22 33.99
CA GLY A 12 24.08 58.69 33.89
C GLY A 12 22.70 59.39 34.01
N ARG A 13 22.67 60.74 34.05
CA ARG A 13 21.45 61.57 34.17
C ARG A 13 21.26 62.47 32.92
N ILE A 14 20.08 63.11 32.82
CA ILE A 14 19.70 64.23 31.90
C ILE A 14 19.55 63.75 30.44
N LEU A 15 18.46 63.96 29.67
CA LEU A 15 17.62 65.14 29.43
C LEU A 15 16.09 64.87 29.41
N ARG A 16 15.30 65.96 29.37
CA ARG A 16 13.84 65.99 29.14
C ARG A 16 13.47 67.22 28.29
N ASN A 17 12.44 67.09 27.44
CA ASN A 17 11.67 68.15 26.75
C ASN A 17 12.36 68.99 25.63
N LEU A 18 11.85 68.83 24.39
CA LEU A 18 11.70 69.88 23.37
C LEU A 18 10.52 69.48 22.45
N ILE A 19 9.32 70.06 22.62
CA ILE A 19 8.66 71.02 21.69
C ILE A 19 8.64 70.50 20.22
N LEU A 20 7.54 70.04 19.58
CA LEU A 20 6.10 70.41 19.51
C LEU A 20 5.75 71.35 18.34
N THR A 21 5.54 70.75 17.14
CA THR A 21 5.04 71.30 15.85
C THR A 21 4.88 70.10 14.88
N LEU A 22 3.89 69.90 13.98
CA LEU A 22 2.52 70.43 13.70
C LEU A 22 1.50 69.27 14.00
N ALA A 23 0.16 69.31 13.95
CA ALA A 23 -0.92 70.16 13.39
C ALA A 23 -1.44 69.79 11.96
N LEU A 24 -2.71 69.33 11.89
CA LEU A 24 -3.53 68.93 10.71
C LEU A 24 -3.00 67.72 9.90
N THR A 25 -3.79 66.79 9.35
CA THR A 25 -5.25 66.61 9.12
C THR A 25 -5.54 65.09 9.10
N ALA A 26 -6.75 64.51 9.27
CA ALA A 26 -8.12 64.98 9.55
C ALA A 26 -8.92 63.84 10.25
N SER A 27 -10.25 63.73 10.07
CA SER A 27 -11.09 62.62 10.56
C SER A 27 -12.18 62.23 9.55
N ILE A 28 -12.41 60.93 9.32
CA ILE A 28 -13.59 60.39 8.62
C ILE A 28 -14.10 59.14 9.38
N PHE A 29 -15.42 59.05 9.57
CA PHE A 29 -16.13 57.94 10.22
C PHE A 29 -16.48 56.83 9.22
N LEU A 30 -16.53 55.57 9.65
CA LEU A 30 -17.82 54.84 9.71
C LEU A 30 -17.83 53.58 10.60
N VAL A 31 -18.83 53.53 11.47
CA VAL A 31 -19.49 52.37 12.12
C VAL A 31 -18.82 50.98 12.01
N ALA A 32 -18.28 50.49 13.13
CA ALA A 32 -18.11 49.06 13.39
C ALA A 32 -19.35 48.52 14.13
N ARG A 33 -20.11 47.61 13.50
CA ARG A 33 -21.27 46.94 14.12
C ARG A 33 -20.79 45.80 15.01
N GLN A 34 -20.89 45.94 16.32
CA GLN A 34 -20.60 44.83 17.24
C GLN A 34 -21.58 43.68 17.01
N VAL A 35 -21.06 42.52 16.62
CA VAL A 35 -21.71 41.22 16.75
C VAL A 35 -20.85 40.43 17.72
N THR A 36 -21.31 40.28 18.96
CA THR A 36 -20.65 39.44 19.96
C THR A 36 -20.89 37.97 19.61
N ALA A 37 -19.96 37.38 18.85
CA ALA A 37 -19.89 35.93 18.70
C ALA A 37 -19.52 35.31 20.05
N GLN A 38 -20.37 34.42 20.55
CA GLN A 38 -20.11 33.65 21.76
C GLN A 38 -19.38 32.38 21.37
N GLU A 39 -18.05 32.35 21.57
CA GLU A 39 -17.24 31.17 21.21
C GLU A 39 -17.57 29.99 22.14
N GLY A 40 -18.41 29.08 21.63
CA GLY A 40 -18.51 27.72 22.16
C GLY A 40 -17.24 26.92 21.84
N PRO A 41 -17.01 25.77 22.51
CA PRO A 41 -15.82 24.95 22.27
C PRO A 41 -15.75 24.52 20.81
N VAL A 42 -14.63 24.83 20.15
CA VAL A 42 -14.38 24.45 18.75
C VAL A 42 -14.37 22.92 18.67
N PRO A 43 -15.27 22.28 17.91
CA PRO A 43 -15.16 20.85 17.66
C PRO A 43 -13.89 20.60 16.86
N SER A 44 -13.03 19.70 17.35
CA SER A 44 -11.90 19.19 16.57
C SER A 44 -12.40 18.74 15.20
N PRO A 45 -11.72 19.08 14.09
CA PRO A 45 -12.08 18.51 12.80
C PRO A 45 -11.90 17.00 12.89
N SER A 46 -13.01 16.26 12.91
CA SER A 46 -13.00 14.82 12.76
C SER A 46 -12.34 14.52 11.42
N ARG A 47 -11.12 13.96 11.47
CA ARG A 47 -10.43 13.43 10.30
C ARG A 47 -11.44 12.55 9.55
N PRO A 48 -11.83 12.86 8.31
CA PRO A 48 -12.80 12.03 7.62
C PRO A 48 -12.20 10.64 7.45
N ASP A 49 -12.98 9.61 7.79
CA ASP A 49 -12.55 8.21 7.73
C ASP A 49 -12.41 7.78 6.27
N ALA A 50 -11.22 8.04 5.71
CA ALA A 50 -10.86 7.92 4.30
C ALA A 50 -10.71 6.46 3.82
N ALA A 51 -11.74 5.67 4.07
CA ALA A 51 -11.99 4.33 3.55
C ALA A 51 -13.50 4.00 3.49
N ALA A 52 -14.35 4.71 4.25
CA ALA A 52 -15.75 4.36 4.47
C ALA A 52 -16.74 5.39 3.88
N ASN A 53 -16.68 5.60 2.56
CA ASN A 53 -17.84 5.81 1.67
C ASN A 53 -17.40 6.22 0.26
N ALA A 54 -16.85 5.29 -0.51
CA ALA A 54 -16.68 5.43 -1.96
C ALA A 54 -18.01 5.20 -2.72
N TRP A 55 -19.12 5.75 -2.21
CA TRP A 55 -20.40 5.78 -2.92
C TRP A 55 -20.35 6.89 -3.98
N GLY A 56 -19.60 6.64 -5.05
CA GLY A 56 -20.12 7.03 -6.35
C GLY A 56 -21.48 6.37 -6.56
N ASN A 57 -22.31 6.90 -7.46
CA ASN A 57 -23.53 6.20 -7.85
C ASN A 57 -23.20 4.75 -8.21
N PRO A 58 -24.07 3.76 -7.90
CA PRO A 58 -23.85 2.39 -8.33
C PRO A 58 -23.55 2.41 -9.83
N LEU A 59 -22.42 1.79 -10.20
CA LEU A 59 -21.97 1.76 -11.59
C LEU A 59 -23.11 1.17 -12.43
N PRO A 60 -23.55 1.82 -13.52
CA PRO A 60 -24.58 1.26 -14.36
C PRO A 60 -24.15 -0.12 -14.85
N GLU A 61 -24.88 -1.17 -14.43
CA GLU A 61 -24.70 -2.55 -14.91
C GLU A 61 -25.30 -2.72 -16.32
N GLU A 62 -25.14 -1.69 -17.15
CA GLU A 62 -25.79 -1.52 -18.44
C GLU A 62 -24.75 -1.43 -19.56
N ILE A 63 -25.01 -2.07 -20.70
CA ILE A 63 -24.20 -1.96 -21.91
C ILE A 63 -25.00 -1.28 -23.03
N GLY A 64 -24.39 -0.29 -23.68
CA GLY A 64 -24.98 0.35 -24.86
C GLY A 64 -24.96 -0.60 -26.06
N TYR A 65 -26.10 -0.79 -26.72
CA TYR A 65 -26.24 -1.57 -27.94
C TYR A 65 -26.96 -0.76 -29.02
N GLN A 66 -26.46 -0.84 -30.25
CA GLN A 66 -26.93 -0.06 -31.40
C GLN A 66 -27.09 -0.94 -32.62
N GLY A 67 -28.08 -0.62 -33.45
CA GLY A 67 -28.34 -1.33 -34.71
C GLY A 67 -29.18 -0.52 -35.68
N GLN A 68 -29.36 -1.07 -36.88
CA GLN A 68 -30.27 -0.57 -37.90
C GLN A 68 -31.24 -1.68 -38.28
N LEU A 69 -32.55 -1.43 -38.18
CA LEU A 69 -33.59 -2.38 -38.59
C LEU A 69 -33.99 -2.11 -40.04
N LEU A 70 -33.76 -3.10 -40.90
CA LEU A 70 -34.08 -3.08 -42.33
C LEU A 70 -35.01 -4.26 -42.65
N ASP A 71 -35.87 -4.10 -43.65
CA ASP A 71 -36.61 -5.22 -44.23
C ASP A 71 -35.76 -6.09 -45.17
N SER A 72 -36.37 -7.13 -45.74
CA SER A 72 -35.73 -8.01 -46.74
C SER A 72 -35.31 -7.31 -48.04
N ASN A 73 -35.73 -6.06 -48.25
CA ASN A 73 -35.38 -5.23 -49.41
C ASN A 73 -34.29 -4.20 -49.07
N GLY A 74 -33.84 -4.13 -47.81
CA GLY A 74 -32.87 -3.16 -47.32
C GLY A 74 -33.48 -1.79 -46.96
N LEU A 75 -34.81 -1.70 -46.77
CA LEU A 75 -35.50 -0.46 -46.45
C LEU A 75 -35.63 -0.26 -44.92
N PRO A 76 -35.27 0.93 -44.38
CA PRO A 76 -35.51 1.32 -42.99
C PRO A 76 -36.90 0.97 -42.46
N GLN A 77 -36.94 0.32 -41.30
CA GLN A 77 -38.17 0.01 -40.58
C GLN A 77 -38.36 1.02 -39.44
N VAL A 78 -39.28 1.96 -39.65
CA VAL A 78 -39.62 3.03 -38.70
C VAL A 78 -40.82 2.61 -37.86
N GLY A 79 -40.65 2.49 -36.54
CA GLY A 79 -41.73 1.98 -35.69
C GLY A 79 -41.35 1.84 -34.21
N THR A 80 -42.05 0.93 -33.53
CA THR A 80 -41.78 0.56 -32.14
C THR A 80 -42.06 -0.92 -31.99
N TYR A 81 -41.08 -1.67 -31.48
CA TYR A 81 -41.02 -3.13 -31.53
C TYR A 81 -40.72 -3.73 -30.15
N ALA A 82 -41.12 -4.97 -29.91
CA ALA A 82 -40.62 -5.73 -28.76
C ALA A 82 -39.33 -6.45 -29.17
N MET A 83 -38.21 -6.04 -28.57
CA MET A 83 -36.91 -6.68 -28.75
C MET A 83 -36.49 -7.36 -27.46
N GLU A 84 -36.29 -8.67 -27.51
CA GLU A 84 -35.65 -9.45 -26.45
C GLU A 84 -34.14 -9.49 -26.68
N PHE A 85 -33.36 -9.22 -25.62
CA PHE A 85 -31.91 -9.22 -25.61
C PHE A 85 -31.42 -10.31 -24.66
N SER A 86 -30.85 -11.39 -25.22
CA SER A 86 -30.51 -12.60 -24.49
C SER A 86 -29.02 -12.91 -24.56
N VAL A 87 -28.37 -13.02 -23.40
CA VAL A 87 -26.95 -13.38 -23.27
C VAL A 87 -26.82 -14.88 -23.02
N TYR A 88 -26.03 -15.54 -23.86
CA TYR A 88 -25.73 -16.95 -23.80
C TYR A 88 -24.25 -17.21 -23.52
N SER A 89 -23.95 -18.36 -22.93
CA SER A 89 -22.57 -18.87 -22.90
C SER A 89 -22.08 -19.28 -24.29
N ALA A 90 -20.77 -19.41 -24.44
CA ALA A 90 -20.16 -19.88 -25.68
C ALA A 90 -20.67 -21.29 -26.11
N PRO A 91 -20.60 -21.60 -27.42
CA PRO A 91 -20.73 -22.98 -27.90
C PRO A 91 -19.69 -23.91 -27.26
N PRO A 92 -19.98 -25.22 -27.09
CA PRO A 92 -21.10 -25.94 -27.70
C PRO A 92 -22.37 -26.03 -26.82
N THR A 93 -22.31 -25.67 -25.53
CA THR A 93 -23.44 -25.85 -24.60
C THR A 93 -24.43 -24.69 -24.64
N SER A 94 -23.96 -23.46 -24.94
CA SER A 94 -24.73 -22.23 -25.14
C SER A 94 -26.02 -22.12 -24.32
N THR A 95 -25.85 -22.10 -23.01
CA THR A 95 -26.89 -21.92 -21.99
C THR A 95 -27.30 -20.46 -21.89
N LEU A 96 -28.60 -20.18 -21.74
CA LEU A 96 -29.08 -18.84 -21.43
C LEU A 96 -28.55 -18.41 -20.04
N LEU A 97 -27.93 -17.24 -19.97
CA LEU A 97 -27.38 -16.65 -18.74
C LEU A 97 -28.22 -15.45 -18.26
N TYR A 98 -28.78 -14.70 -19.22
CA TYR A 98 -29.61 -13.51 -18.98
C TYR A 98 -30.54 -13.28 -20.17
N SER A 99 -31.74 -12.76 -19.93
CA SER A 99 -32.67 -12.25 -20.95
C SER A 99 -33.45 -11.07 -20.37
N GLU A 100 -33.67 -10.02 -21.15
CA GLU A 100 -34.69 -9.01 -20.88
C GLU A 100 -35.44 -8.65 -22.17
N THR A 101 -36.61 -8.01 -22.06
CA THR A 101 -37.36 -7.50 -23.21
C THR A 101 -37.56 -6.00 -23.08
N GLN A 102 -37.18 -5.24 -24.12
CA GLN A 102 -37.37 -3.80 -24.18
C GLN A 102 -38.35 -3.42 -25.29
N THR A 103 -39.06 -2.29 -25.10
CA THR A 103 -39.86 -1.65 -26.15
C THR A 103 -38.98 -0.63 -26.88
N VAL A 104 -38.54 -0.97 -28.08
CA VAL A 104 -37.49 -0.23 -28.81
C VAL A 104 -38.12 0.55 -29.96
N ALA A 105 -37.90 1.86 -29.99
CA ALA A 105 -38.29 2.72 -31.11
C ALA A 105 -37.12 2.89 -32.08
N THR A 106 -37.42 2.90 -33.38
CA THR A 106 -36.46 3.19 -34.45
C THR A 106 -36.72 4.58 -35.05
N ASP A 107 -35.65 5.24 -35.50
CA ASP A 107 -35.75 6.53 -36.19
C ASP A 107 -36.10 6.40 -37.70
N GLY A 108 -36.08 7.52 -38.42
CA GLY A 108 -36.42 7.56 -39.85
C GLY A 108 -35.48 6.77 -40.77
N ASP A 109 -34.25 6.49 -40.32
CA ASP A 109 -33.26 5.66 -41.01
C ASP A 109 -33.25 4.22 -40.44
N GLY A 110 -34.18 3.88 -39.55
CA GLY A 110 -34.32 2.57 -38.91
C GLY A 110 -33.32 2.32 -37.78
N LEU A 111 -32.58 3.34 -37.35
CA LEU A 111 -31.56 3.22 -36.31
C LEU A 111 -32.19 3.16 -34.92
N PHE A 112 -31.56 2.42 -34.01
CA PHE A 112 -31.93 2.36 -32.60
C PHE A 112 -30.70 2.29 -31.69
N ASN A 113 -30.87 2.75 -30.44
CA ASN A 113 -29.90 2.64 -29.36
C ASN A 113 -30.64 2.23 -28.08
N VAL A 114 -30.18 1.16 -27.43
CA VAL A 114 -30.70 0.68 -26.14
C VAL A 114 -29.58 0.57 -25.11
N MET A 115 -29.95 0.55 -23.83
CA MET A 115 -29.07 0.18 -22.72
C MET A 115 -29.52 -1.19 -22.22
N ILE A 116 -28.80 -2.26 -22.59
CA ILE A 116 -29.12 -3.62 -22.14
C ILE A 116 -28.72 -3.72 -20.66
N GLY A 117 -29.60 -4.23 -19.79
CA GLY A 117 -29.45 -4.24 -18.34
C GLY A 117 -30.36 -3.22 -17.62
N ALA A 118 -30.99 -2.31 -18.36
CA ALA A 118 -31.82 -1.24 -17.80
C ALA A 118 -33.23 -1.72 -17.37
N VAL A 119 -33.68 -2.90 -17.82
CA VAL A 119 -35.02 -3.44 -17.49
C VAL A 119 -34.95 -4.59 -16.49
N GLN A 120 -33.87 -5.37 -16.49
CA GLN A 120 -33.68 -6.47 -15.53
C GLN A 120 -32.26 -6.49 -14.90
N PRO A 121 -32.12 -6.68 -13.58
CA PRO A 121 -30.80 -6.82 -12.96
C PRO A 121 -30.15 -8.17 -13.30
N GLY A 122 -28.81 -8.24 -13.15
CA GLY A 122 -28.04 -9.49 -13.25
C GLY A 122 -27.19 -9.62 -14.52
N LEU A 123 -27.21 -8.64 -15.43
CA LEU A 123 -26.37 -8.65 -16.63
C LEU A 123 -24.88 -8.77 -16.29
N ALA A 124 -24.39 -8.06 -15.27
CA ALA A 124 -23.00 -8.12 -14.85
C ALA A 124 -22.56 -9.54 -14.45
N ALA A 125 -23.44 -10.32 -13.80
CA ALA A 125 -23.17 -11.70 -13.43
C ALA A 125 -23.13 -12.63 -14.66
N ALA A 126 -23.96 -12.39 -15.67
CA ALA A 126 -23.94 -13.15 -16.91
C ALA A 126 -22.67 -12.89 -17.75
N LEU A 127 -22.17 -11.65 -17.75
CA LEU A 127 -20.96 -11.27 -18.50
C LEU A 127 -19.64 -11.71 -17.84
N ASN A 128 -19.66 -12.12 -16.57
CA ASN A 128 -18.47 -12.41 -15.75
C ASN A 128 -17.57 -13.54 -16.27
N ASP A 129 -18.09 -14.46 -17.11
CA ASP A 129 -17.30 -15.54 -17.74
C ASP A 129 -16.46 -15.07 -18.95
N GLY A 130 -16.62 -13.81 -19.39
CA GLY A 130 -15.82 -13.18 -20.45
C GLY A 130 -15.99 -13.74 -21.87
N ASN A 131 -16.70 -14.85 -22.04
CA ASN A 131 -16.87 -15.57 -23.30
C ASN A 131 -18.37 -15.80 -23.60
N THR A 132 -19.09 -14.70 -23.83
CA THR A 132 -20.54 -14.67 -23.98
C THR A 132 -21.01 -14.11 -25.32
N TRP A 133 -22.24 -14.47 -25.70
CA TRP A 133 -22.83 -14.17 -27.00
C TRP A 133 -24.22 -13.57 -26.82
N LEU A 134 -24.45 -12.43 -27.45
CA LEU A 134 -25.74 -11.75 -27.50
C LEU A 134 -26.60 -12.29 -28.64
N GLU A 135 -27.85 -12.60 -28.33
CA GLU A 135 -28.93 -12.86 -29.26
C GLU A 135 -29.95 -11.72 -29.18
N VAL A 136 -30.45 -11.27 -30.33
CA VAL A 136 -31.56 -10.31 -30.42
C VAL A 136 -32.72 -11.03 -31.08
N ASN A 137 -33.89 -10.98 -30.44
CA ASN A 137 -35.12 -11.61 -30.90
C ASN A 137 -36.20 -10.53 -31.07
N LEU A 138 -36.69 -10.35 -32.29
CA LEU A 138 -37.62 -9.31 -32.70
C LEU A 138 -39.00 -9.93 -32.95
N ASP A 139 -39.96 -9.66 -32.06
CA ASP A 139 -41.34 -10.19 -32.14
C ASP A 139 -41.43 -11.72 -32.41
N GLY A 140 -40.44 -12.49 -31.93
CA GLY A 140 -40.33 -13.95 -32.13
C GLY A 140 -39.38 -14.38 -33.27
N THR A 141 -38.76 -13.44 -33.98
CA THR A 141 -37.76 -13.69 -35.02
C THR A 141 -36.35 -13.45 -34.50
N ILE A 142 -35.55 -14.52 -34.37
CA ILE A 142 -34.15 -14.44 -33.98
C ILE A 142 -33.32 -13.81 -35.11
N LEU A 143 -32.60 -12.72 -34.79
CA LEU A 143 -31.68 -12.04 -35.70
C LEU A 143 -30.32 -12.77 -35.68
N ALA A 144 -30.18 -13.79 -36.53
CA ALA A 144 -28.98 -14.61 -36.63
C ALA A 144 -27.89 -13.97 -37.53
N PRO A 145 -26.59 -14.20 -37.25
CA PRO A 145 -26.03 -14.98 -36.14
C PRO A 145 -25.95 -14.19 -34.83
N ARG A 146 -25.87 -14.92 -33.71
CA ARG A 146 -25.50 -14.34 -32.40
C ARG A 146 -24.18 -13.59 -32.51
N GLN A 147 -24.05 -12.50 -31.75
CA GLN A 147 -22.89 -11.60 -31.78
C GLN A 147 -22.03 -11.81 -30.52
N PRO A 148 -20.70 -11.98 -30.62
CA PRO A 148 -19.84 -12.14 -29.44
C PRO A 148 -19.74 -10.82 -28.68
N VAL A 149 -19.84 -10.86 -27.35
CA VAL A 149 -19.70 -9.66 -26.50
C VAL A 149 -18.20 -9.37 -26.30
N GLY A 150 -17.71 -8.32 -26.96
CA GLY A 150 -16.28 -7.94 -26.94
C GLY A 150 -15.92 -6.87 -25.90
N SER A 151 -14.69 -6.91 -25.41
CA SER A 151 -14.14 -5.87 -24.52
C SER A 151 -13.83 -4.57 -25.27
N VAL A 152 -14.14 -3.43 -24.65
CA VAL A 152 -13.72 -2.10 -25.15
C VAL A 152 -12.25 -1.82 -24.80
N ALA A 153 -11.58 -0.95 -25.59
CA ALA A 153 -10.13 -0.73 -25.50
C ALA A 153 -9.61 -0.38 -24.09
N TYR A 154 -10.33 0.43 -23.32
CA TYR A 154 -9.95 0.74 -21.93
C TYR A 154 -10.19 -0.41 -20.95
N ALA A 155 -11.16 -1.29 -21.22
CA ALA A 155 -11.46 -2.45 -20.37
C ALA A 155 -10.43 -3.58 -20.53
N LEU A 156 -9.70 -3.65 -21.65
CA LEU A 156 -8.58 -4.58 -21.82
C LEU A 156 -7.51 -4.39 -20.73
N TYR A 157 -7.24 -3.15 -20.31
CA TYR A 157 -6.30 -2.86 -19.22
C TYR A 157 -6.83 -3.27 -17.84
N ALA A 158 -8.15 -3.46 -17.66
CA ALA A 158 -8.73 -3.95 -16.42
C ALA A 158 -8.49 -5.45 -16.18
N GLN A 159 -8.13 -6.22 -17.22
CA GLN A 159 -7.80 -7.65 -17.11
C GLN A 159 -6.62 -7.89 -16.15
N HIS A 160 -5.74 -6.90 -15.96
CA HIS A 160 -4.57 -6.98 -15.08
C HIS A 160 -4.89 -6.79 -13.58
N LEU A 161 -6.14 -6.48 -13.19
CA LEU A 161 -6.51 -6.18 -11.80
C LEU A 161 -6.90 -7.40 -10.94
N VAL A 162 -7.18 -8.56 -11.54
CA VAL A 162 -7.90 -9.65 -10.87
C VAL A 162 -6.95 -10.65 -10.19
N GLY A 163 -6.34 -10.22 -9.08
CA GLY A 163 -5.62 -11.08 -8.14
C GLY A 163 -6.18 -11.06 -6.71
N GLY A 164 -7.24 -10.28 -6.45
CA GLY A 164 -7.86 -10.13 -5.14
C GLY A 164 -8.87 -11.24 -4.83
N THR A 165 -8.42 -12.33 -4.21
CA THR A 165 -9.29 -13.45 -3.78
C THR A 165 -9.63 -13.42 -2.28
N GLY A 166 -8.99 -12.54 -1.51
CA GLY A 166 -9.27 -12.33 -0.09
C GLY A 166 -10.51 -11.47 0.13
N LEU A 167 -11.32 -11.81 1.14
CA LEU A 167 -12.46 -10.98 1.53
C LEU A 167 -11.96 -9.59 1.97
N PHE A 168 -12.51 -8.54 1.36
CA PHE A 168 -12.07 -7.14 1.54
C PHE A 168 -10.59 -6.89 1.20
N SER A 169 -9.96 -7.70 0.36
CA SER A 169 -8.61 -7.39 -0.16
C SER A 169 -8.64 -6.28 -1.22
N ALA A 170 -7.49 -5.65 -1.46
CA ALA A 170 -7.34 -4.56 -2.41
C ALA A 170 -6.04 -4.67 -3.23
N ILE A 171 -6.13 -4.44 -4.53
CA ILE A 171 -4.97 -4.29 -5.44
C ILE A 171 -5.10 -2.94 -6.15
N GLY A 172 -4.13 -2.05 -5.96
CA GLY A 172 -4.15 -0.69 -6.51
C GLY A 172 -3.80 -0.59 -8.00
N GLY A 173 -3.27 -1.65 -8.60
CA GLY A 173 -2.92 -1.74 -10.01
C GLY A 173 -1.72 -2.66 -10.25
N GLY A 174 -1.06 -2.49 -11.41
CA GLY A 174 0.15 -3.23 -11.76
C GLY A 174 -0.11 -4.50 -12.57
N GLU A 175 0.78 -5.49 -12.46
CA GLU A 175 0.73 -6.74 -13.23
C GLU A 175 1.04 -7.96 -12.36
N GLY A 176 0.21 -9.00 -12.41
CA GLY A 176 0.47 -10.27 -11.72
C GLY A 176 0.49 -10.22 -10.18
N ASN A 177 0.02 -9.12 -9.57
CA ASN A 177 -0.11 -9.00 -8.12
C ASN A 177 -1.26 -9.88 -7.59
N ILE A 178 -1.10 -10.45 -6.39
CA ILE A 178 -2.09 -11.33 -5.74
C ILE A 178 -2.35 -10.83 -4.32
N ALA A 179 -3.63 -10.76 -3.93
CA ALA A 179 -4.07 -10.37 -2.59
C ALA A 179 -5.16 -11.35 -2.09
N SER A 180 -4.73 -12.50 -1.56
CA SER A 180 -5.63 -13.59 -1.12
C SER A 180 -5.95 -13.57 0.38
N GLY A 181 -5.18 -12.82 1.18
CA GLY A 181 -5.48 -12.64 2.61
C GLY A 181 -6.71 -11.77 2.85
N ILE A 182 -7.46 -12.05 3.93
CA ILE A 182 -8.58 -11.20 4.35
C ILE A 182 -8.03 -9.82 4.77
N TYR A 183 -8.59 -8.74 4.23
CA TYR A 183 -8.05 -7.37 4.32
C TYR A 183 -6.61 -7.19 3.79
N ALA A 184 -6.08 -8.10 2.96
CA ALA A 184 -4.76 -7.93 2.37
C ALA A 184 -4.74 -6.79 1.34
N THR A 185 -3.66 -6.01 1.31
CA THR A 185 -3.51 -4.86 0.41
C THR A 185 -2.19 -4.93 -0.36
N VAL A 186 -2.25 -4.81 -1.69
CA VAL A 186 -1.10 -4.57 -2.57
C VAL A 186 -1.31 -3.25 -3.29
N ALA A 187 -0.52 -2.22 -2.98
CA ALA A 187 -0.73 -0.89 -3.54
C ALA A 187 -0.45 -0.78 -5.05
N GLY A 188 0.34 -1.72 -5.61
CA GLY A 188 0.68 -1.79 -7.04
C GLY A 188 1.96 -2.60 -7.25
N GLY A 189 2.69 -2.32 -8.33
CA GLY A 189 3.95 -3.01 -8.67
C GLY A 189 3.74 -4.21 -9.59
N GLN A 190 4.67 -5.17 -9.59
CA GLN A 190 4.54 -6.40 -10.37
C GLN A 190 4.86 -7.65 -9.54
N ALA A 191 4.10 -8.72 -9.74
CA ALA A 191 4.27 -10.03 -9.12
C ALA A 191 4.42 -10.05 -7.58
N ASN A 192 3.72 -9.15 -6.87
CA ASN A 192 3.72 -9.12 -5.40
C ASN A 192 2.59 -9.99 -4.81
N GLU A 193 2.86 -10.66 -3.69
CA GLU A 193 1.99 -11.70 -3.10
C GLU A 193 1.59 -11.42 -1.64
N ALA A 194 0.39 -10.88 -1.40
CA ALA A 194 -0.14 -10.65 -0.06
C ALA A 194 -1.14 -11.76 0.35
N PHE A 195 -0.65 -12.80 1.02
CA PHE A 195 -1.44 -13.98 1.39
C PHE A 195 -1.94 -13.95 2.85
N GLY A 196 -1.29 -13.21 3.74
CA GLY A 196 -1.66 -13.16 5.16
C GLY A 196 -2.85 -12.26 5.46
N VAL A 197 -3.56 -12.53 6.56
CA VAL A 197 -4.66 -11.67 7.04
C VAL A 197 -4.08 -10.33 7.50
N TYR A 198 -4.59 -9.22 6.97
CA TYR A 198 -4.00 -7.87 7.03
C TYR A 198 -2.60 -7.71 6.41
N ALA A 199 -2.13 -8.65 5.58
CA ALA A 199 -0.84 -8.51 4.87
C ALA A 199 -0.83 -7.27 3.98
N THR A 200 0.23 -6.46 4.07
CA THR A 200 0.34 -5.19 3.35
C THR A 200 1.63 -5.14 2.53
N ILE A 201 1.50 -4.93 1.22
CA ILE A 201 2.62 -4.66 0.32
C ILE A 201 2.46 -3.26 -0.30
N GLY A 202 3.43 -2.38 -0.05
CA GLY A 202 3.40 -0.97 -0.51
C GLY A 202 3.73 -0.77 -2.00
N GLY A 203 4.11 -1.83 -2.70
CA GLY A 203 4.45 -1.83 -4.13
C GLY A 203 5.72 -2.65 -4.39
N GLY A 204 6.42 -2.34 -5.49
CA GLY A 204 7.70 -2.98 -5.83
C GLY A 204 7.55 -4.17 -6.78
N GLN A 205 8.54 -5.05 -6.78
CA GLN A 205 8.58 -6.26 -7.60
C GLN A 205 8.79 -7.50 -6.73
N HIS A 206 8.15 -8.62 -7.05
CA HIS A 206 8.41 -9.94 -6.46
C HIS A 206 8.39 -10.02 -4.90
N ASN A 207 7.73 -9.10 -4.20
CA ASN A 207 7.66 -9.12 -2.74
C ASN A 207 6.55 -10.06 -2.23
N SER A 208 6.78 -10.75 -1.12
CA SER A 208 5.81 -11.70 -0.53
C SER A 208 5.53 -11.40 0.95
N ALA A 209 4.24 -11.31 1.30
CA ALA A 209 3.75 -11.02 2.65
C ALA A 209 2.72 -12.10 3.07
N THR A 210 3.22 -13.17 3.68
CA THR A 210 2.42 -14.39 3.97
C THR A 210 1.93 -14.47 5.42
N GLY A 211 2.56 -13.73 6.33
CA GLY A 211 2.03 -13.50 7.69
C GLY A 211 1.10 -12.28 7.75
N ASN A 212 0.59 -11.96 8.95
CA ASN A 212 0.04 -10.62 9.24
C ASN A 212 1.23 -9.64 9.30
N ALA A 213 1.72 -9.26 8.12
CA ALA A 213 3.05 -8.74 7.91
C ALA A 213 3.06 -7.55 6.94
N THR A 214 4.11 -6.76 6.95
CA THR A 214 4.26 -5.59 6.07
C THR A 214 5.55 -5.65 5.27
N VAL A 215 5.46 -5.52 3.95
CA VAL A 215 6.58 -5.19 3.07
C VAL A 215 6.31 -3.82 2.45
N ALA A 216 7.03 -2.77 2.85
CA ALA A 216 6.73 -1.42 2.38
C ALA A 216 7.03 -1.20 0.88
N GLY A 217 7.80 -2.10 0.26
CA GLY A 217 8.13 -2.12 -1.16
C GLY A 217 9.49 -2.78 -1.39
N GLY A 218 10.14 -2.46 -2.52
CA GLY A 218 11.45 -3.01 -2.88
C GLY A 218 11.34 -4.15 -3.91
N ASP A 219 12.34 -5.03 -3.92
CA ASP A 219 12.42 -6.18 -4.83
C ASP A 219 12.75 -7.47 -4.06
N GLU A 220 12.12 -8.60 -4.42
CA GLU A 220 12.32 -9.95 -3.84
C GLU A 220 12.28 -10.03 -2.28
N ASN A 221 11.60 -9.11 -1.57
CA ASN A 221 11.56 -9.14 -0.10
C ASN A 221 10.42 -10.03 0.45
N THR A 222 10.69 -10.79 1.50
CA THR A 222 9.73 -11.70 2.14
C THR A 222 9.48 -11.33 3.61
N ALA A 223 8.21 -11.21 4.00
CA ALA A 223 7.77 -11.08 5.39
C ALA A 223 6.69 -12.13 5.73
N SER A 224 7.09 -13.21 6.40
CA SER A 224 6.30 -14.46 6.47
C SER A 224 5.69 -14.81 7.82
N ALA A 225 5.94 -14.01 8.86
CA ALA A 225 5.49 -14.29 10.23
C ALA A 225 4.54 -13.21 10.77
N SER A 226 3.85 -13.49 11.89
CA SER A 226 2.92 -12.53 12.47
C SER A 226 3.65 -11.30 13.00
N HIS A 227 3.24 -10.14 12.53
CA HIS A 227 3.83 -8.83 12.78
C HIS A 227 5.30 -8.70 12.35
N SER A 228 5.77 -9.51 11.38
CA SER A 228 7.09 -9.26 10.78
C SER A 228 7.02 -8.13 9.74
N THR A 229 8.12 -7.37 9.63
CA THR A 229 8.17 -6.13 8.83
C THR A 229 9.46 -6.06 8.02
N VAL A 230 9.34 -5.76 6.73
CA VAL A 230 10.44 -5.29 5.88
C VAL A 230 10.11 -3.90 5.35
N ALA A 231 10.93 -2.90 5.68
CA ALA A 231 10.71 -1.51 5.28
C ALA A 231 11.16 -1.19 3.83
N GLY A 232 11.75 -2.16 3.13
CA GLY A 232 12.12 -2.08 1.71
C GLY A 232 13.42 -2.84 1.42
N GLY A 233 14.03 -2.56 0.26
CA GLY A 233 15.34 -3.11 -0.13
C GLY A 233 15.26 -4.21 -1.19
N LEU A 234 16.28 -5.08 -1.22
CA LEU A 234 16.39 -6.24 -2.09
C LEU A 234 16.59 -7.51 -1.24
N LEU A 235 15.92 -8.62 -1.55
CA LEU A 235 16.19 -9.96 -0.99
C LEU A 235 16.12 -10.07 0.56
N ASN A 236 15.43 -9.17 1.25
CA ASN A 236 15.37 -9.20 2.72
C ASN A 236 14.29 -10.16 3.23
N ASN A 237 14.60 -10.91 4.30
CA ASN A 237 13.81 -12.04 4.79
C ASN A 237 13.42 -11.88 6.28
N ALA A 238 12.18 -11.44 6.56
CA ALA A 238 11.63 -11.29 7.90
C ALA A 238 10.72 -12.47 8.29
N LEU A 239 11.34 -13.50 8.86
CA LEU A 239 10.82 -14.87 8.98
C LEU A 239 10.22 -15.22 10.34
N ALA A 240 10.23 -14.30 11.32
CA ALA A 240 9.86 -14.61 12.71
C ALA A 240 8.93 -13.57 13.35
N THR A 241 8.19 -13.98 14.37
CA THR A 241 7.15 -13.16 15.01
C THR A 241 7.74 -11.88 15.60
N PHE A 242 7.17 -10.73 15.25
CA PHE A 242 7.70 -9.38 15.55
C PHE A 242 9.12 -9.09 15.02
N SER A 243 9.63 -9.84 14.03
CA SER A 243 10.95 -9.56 13.46
C SER A 243 10.93 -8.38 12.48
N THR A 244 11.98 -7.57 12.46
CA THR A 244 12.01 -6.30 11.71
C THR A 244 13.29 -6.15 10.90
N ILE A 245 13.15 -5.83 9.61
CA ILE A 245 14.25 -5.40 8.73
C ILE A 245 13.99 -3.97 8.25
N GLY A 246 14.90 -3.04 8.60
CA GLY A 246 14.81 -1.62 8.23
C GLY A 246 15.13 -1.32 6.76
N GLY A 247 15.67 -2.29 6.03
CA GLY A 247 15.93 -2.23 4.59
C GLY A 247 17.22 -2.95 4.22
N GLY A 248 17.82 -2.57 3.08
CA GLY A 248 19.14 -3.06 2.66
C GLY A 248 19.07 -4.20 1.63
N ASN A 249 20.09 -5.05 1.61
CA ASN A 249 20.22 -6.17 0.68
C ASN A 249 20.45 -7.49 1.42
N GLY A 250 19.70 -8.55 1.09
CA GLY A 250 19.98 -9.93 1.56
C GLY A 250 19.93 -10.16 3.08
N ASN A 251 19.40 -9.22 3.88
CA ASN A 251 19.38 -9.36 5.33
C ASN A 251 18.32 -10.37 5.79
N THR A 252 18.56 -11.10 6.88
CA THR A 252 17.64 -12.11 7.41
C THR A 252 17.38 -11.92 8.90
N THR A 253 16.10 -11.98 9.29
CA THR A 253 15.68 -12.05 10.69
C THR A 253 14.83 -13.31 10.91
N SER A 254 15.34 -14.25 11.70
CA SER A 254 14.68 -15.54 11.99
C SER A 254 14.49 -15.81 13.49
N GLY A 255 14.96 -14.91 14.35
CA GLY A 255 14.65 -14.92 15.77
C GLY A 255 13.35 -14.16 16.10
N VAL A 256 12.60 -14.62 17.09
CA VAL A 256 11.44 -13.88 17.62
C VAL A 256 11.91 -12.50 18.12
N ARG A 257 11.19 -11.42 17.77
CA ARG A 257 11.59 -10.02 18.09
C ARG A 257 12.98 -9.60 17.58
N SER A 258 13.61 -10.38 16.69
CA SER A 258 14.93 -10.05 16.16
C SER A 258 14.88 -8.86 15.18
N THR A 259 15.96 -8.07 15.14
CA THR A 259 16.00 -6.83 14.35
C THR A 259 17.28 -6.73 13.54
N VAL A 260 17.15 -6.45 12.24
CA VAL A 260 18.24 -5.92 11.42
C VAL A 260 17.90 -4.48 11.00
N GLY A 261 18.70 -3.50 11.42
CA GLY A 261 18.46 -2.09 11.09
C GLY A 261 18.62 -1.77 9.60
N GLY A 262 19.43 -2.56 8.90
CA GLY A 262 19.64 -2.49 7.45
C GLY A 262 21.00 -3.07 7.08
N GLY A 263 21.57 -2.61 5.96
CA GLY A 263 22.90 -3.04 5.50
C GLY A 263 22.84 -4.15 4.46
N ASP A 264 23.87 -4.99 4.41
CA ASP A 264 24.06 -6.03 3.40
C ASP A 264 24.35 -7.38 4.08
N HIS A 265 23.58 -8.43 3.76
CA HIS A 265 23.77 -9.82 4.22
C HIS A 265 23.86 -10.04 5.75
N ASN A 266 23.24 -9.19 6.59
CA ASN A 266 23.26 -9.38 8.05
C ASN A 266 22.20 -10.37 8.55
N LEU A 267 22.52 -11.15 9.58
CA LEU A 267 21.66 -12.16 10.19
C LEU A 267 21.38 -11.86 11.67
N ALA A 268 20.10 -11.90 12.05
CA ALA A 268 19.69 -11.98 13.46
C ALA A 268 18.74 -13.18 13.65
N SER A 269 19.24 -14.30 14.18
CA SER A 269 18.55 -15.60 14.15
C SER A 269 17.97 -16.08 15.48
N ALA A 270 18.25 -15.39 16.59
CA ALA A 270 17.80 -15.77 17.92
C ALA A 270 16.87 -14.72 18.58
N ASP A 271 16.17 -15.12 19.64
CA ASP A 271 15.17 -14.26 20.31
C ASP A 271 15.79 -12.95 20.83
N ALA A 272 15.20 -11.83 20.43
CA ALA A 272 15.69 -10.45 20.65
C ALA A 272 17.13 -10.17 20.13
N ALA A 273 17.70 -11.02 19.26
CA ALA A 273 18.99 -10.74 18.63
C ALA A 273 18.90 -9.50 17.72
N THR A 274 19.94 -8.66 17.74
CA THR A 274 19.93 -7.36 17.06
C THR A 274 21.21 -7.10 16.29
N VAL A 275 21.10 -6.76 14.99
CA VAL A 275 22.20 -6.17 14.21
C VAL A 275 21.77 -4.77 13.75
N ALA A 276 22.43 -3.72 14.21
CA ALA A 276 22.06 -2.35 13.82
C ALA A 276 22.30 -2.05 12.33
N GLY A 277 23.23 -2.78 11.70
CA GLY A 277 23.47 -2.81 10.26
C GLY A 277 24.89 -3.28 9.94
N GLY A 278 25.41 -2.91 8.76
CA GLY A 278 26.77 -3.28 8.34
C GLY A 278 26.78 -4.26 7.17
N LEU A 279 27.85 -5.02 7.03
CA LEU A 279 28.03 -6.07 6.02
C LEU A 279 28.30 -7.42 6.70
N ASN A 280 27.45 -8.42 6.42
CA ASN A 280 27.68 -9.83 6.78
C ASN A 280 28.01 -10.02 8.29
N ASN A 281 27.13 -9.53 9.18
CA ASN A 281 27.27 -9.71 10.64
C ASN A 281 26.20 -10.66 11.20
N ASP A 282 26.60 -11.55 12.11
CA ASP A 282 25.81 -12.68 12.60
C ASP A 282 25.50 -12.60 14.11
N ALA A 283 24.28 -12.18 14.47
CA ALA A 283 23.78 -12.23 15.85
C ALA A 283 22.90 -13.49 16.07
N THR A 284 23.47 -14.52 16.72
CA THR A 284 22.97 -15.90 16.62
C THR A 284 22.53 -16.57 17.93
N ASP A 285 22.62 -15.88 19.08
CA ASP A 285 22.06 -16.34 20.37
C ASP A 285 21.20 -15.25 21.05
N GLY A 286 20.46 -15.62 22.09
CA GLY A 286 19.42 -14.81 22.73
C GLY A 286 19.95 -13.46 23.23
N ALA A 287 19.32 -12.38 22.79
CA ALA A 287 19.70 -10.99 23.02
C ALA A 287 21.15 -10.62 22.62
N ALA A 288 21.80 -11.41 21.75
CA ALA A 288 23.09 -11.05 21.17
C ALA A 288 22.96 -9.78 20.31
N THR A 289 23.92 -8.86 20.43
CA THR A 289 23.84 -7.53 19.82
C THR A 289 25.10 -7.18 19.01
N ILE A 290 24.92 -6.72 17.78
CA ILE A 290 26.00 -6.16 16.94
C ILE A 290 25.66 -4.72 16.55
N GLY A 291 26.51 -3.77 16.95
CA GLY A 291 26.34 -2.33 16.69
C GLY A 291 26.66 -1.90 15.25
N GLY A 292 27.31 -2.75 14.46
CA GLY A 292 27.61 -2.53 13.04
C GLY A 292 28.91 -3.19 12.60
N GLY A 293 29.45 -2.75 11.46
CA GLY A 293 30.76 -3.20 10.97
C GLY A 293 30.68 -4.30 9.91
N THR A 294 31.72 -5.14 9.82
CA THR A 294 31.86 -6.17 8.79
C THR A 294 32.29 -7.52 9.39
N ASN A 295 31.65 -8.63 9.00
CA ASN A 295 32.07 -9.98 9.43
C ASN A 295 32.15 -10.19 10.95
N ASN A 296 31.35 -9.49 11.76
CA ASN A 296 31.32 -9.69 13.22
C ASN A 296 30.29 -10.77 13.61
N THR A 297 30.61 -11.53 14.66
CA THR A 297 29.78 -12.63 15.17
C THR A 297 29.49 -12.41 16.65
N ALA A 298 28.21 -12.47 17.03
CA ALA A 298 27.75 -12.44 18.42
C ALA A 298 26.90 -13.69 18.67
N SER A 299 27.52 -14.73 19.21
CA SER A 299 26.97 -16.09 19.34
C SER A 299 26.95 -16.63 20.78
N GLY A 300 27.24 -15.77 21.76
CA GLY A 300 26.99 -16.06 23.17
C GLY A 300 25.67 -15.42 23.64
N PRO A 301 24.91 -16.04 24.54
CA PRO A 301 23.73 -15.41 25.14
C PRO A 301 24.09 -14.07 25.80
N TRP A 302 23.33 -13.01 25.49
CA TRP A 302 23.62 -11.62 25.89
C TRP A 302 25.01 -11.10 25.48
N SER A 303 25.66 -11.67 24.47
CA SER A 303 26.94 -11.15 23.98
C SER A 303 26.77 -9.85 23.18
N THR A 304 27.83 -9.06 23.06
CA THR A 304 27.81 -7.77 22.36
C THR A 304 29.09 -7.53 21.58
N VAL A 305 28.97 -7.17 20.31
CA VAL A 305 30.03 -6.55 19.51
C VAL A 305 29.63 -5.12 19.17
N GLY A 306 30.34 -4.12 19.70
CA GLY A 306 30.05 -2.70 19.44
C GLY A 306 30.23 -2.29 17.98
N GLY A 307 31.11 -2.98 17.25
CA GLY A 307 31.31 -2.86 15.81
C GLY A 307 32.69 -3.36 15.40
N GLY A 308 33.22 -2.87 14.28
CA GLY A 308 34.57 -3.22 13.80
C GLY A 308 34.56 -4.28 12.70
N SER A 309 35.61 -5.10 12.62
CA SER A 309 35.75 -6.15 11.60
C SER A 309 36.17 -7.49 12.21
N GLN A 310 35.58 -8.61 11.78
CA GLN A 310 36.02 -9.97 12.17
C GLN A 310 36.07 -10.23 13.70
N ASN A 311 35.22 -9.60 14.51
CA ASN A 311 35.19 -9.80 15.96
C ASN A 311 34.17 -10.88 16.36
N GLU A 312 34.55 -11.79 17.26
CA GLU A 312 33.75 -12.93 17.70
C GLU A 312 33.44 -12.90 19.22
N ALA A 313 32.23 -12.49 19.60
CA ALA A 313 31.75 -12.54 20.99
C ALA A 313 30.94 -13.82 21.24
N THR A 314 31.64 -14.91 21.57
CA THR A 314 31.10 -16.27 21.67
C THR A 314 30.76 -16.72 23.10
N GLY A 315 31.30 -16.05 24.12
CA GLY A 315 30.98 -16.33 25.52
C GLY A 315 29.66 -15.68 25.98
N ASN A 316 28.94 -16.32 26.91
CA ASN A 316 27.76 -15.70 27.55
C ASN A 316 28.16 -14.37 28.21
N TYR A 317 27.39 -13.30 27.97
CA TYR A 317 27.69 -11.93 28.42
C TYR A 317 29.03 -11.35 27.92
N ALA A 318 29.69 -11.98 26.94
CA ALA A 318 30.96 -11.48 26.41
C ALA A 318 30.76 -10.16 25.63
N THR A 319 31.70 -9.23 25.79
CA THR A 319 31.62 -7.89 25.18
C THR A 319 32.91 -7.55 24.45
N ILE A 320 32.82 -7.29 23.14
CA ILE A 320 33.87 -6.67 22.35
C ILE A 320 33.43 -5.25 22.01
N SER A 321 34.17 -4.23 22.45
CA SER A 321 33.76 -2.83 22.24
C SER A 321 33.93 -2.37 20.79
N GLY A 322 34.82 -3.04 20.05
CA GLY A 322 35.12 -2.82 18.64
C GLY A 322 36.52 -3.35 18.30
N GLY A 323 37.03 -3.01 17.12
CA GLY A 323 38.38 -3.39 16.68
C GLY A 323 38.38 -4.36 15.50
N GLU A 324 39.45 -5.14 15.37
CA GLU A 324 39.68 -6.08 14.27
C GLU A 324 40.11 -7.46 14.80
N GLU A 325 39.54 -8.56 14.31
CA GLU A 325 40.03 -9.93 14.61
C GLU A 325 40.11 -10.27 16.12
N ASN A 326 39.22 -9.72 16.96
CA ASN A 326 39.22 -10.01 18.41
C ASN A 326 38.24 -11.13 18.76
N LEU A 327 38.60 -11.98 19.73
CA LEU A 327 37.77 -13.05 20.28
C LEU A 327 37.37 -12.71 21.73
N ALA A 328 36.16 -13.10 22.15
CA ALA A 328 35.74 -13.03 23.54
C ALA A 328 34.91 -14.28 23.90
N ALA A 329 35.60 -15.36 24.23
CA ALA A 329 35.02 -16.69 24.43
C ALA A 329 34.69 -17.05 25.91
N GLY A 330 35.23 -16.28 26.87
CA GLY A 330 34.97 -16.52 28.28
C GLY A 330 33.60 -15.98 28.74
N TYR A 331 33.03 -16.59 29.78
CA TYR A 331 31.86 -16.03 30.49
C TYR A 331 32.19 -14.61 30.97
N ALA A 332 31.38 -13.64 30.55
CA ALA A 332 31.58 -12.21 30.82
C ALA A 332 32.97 -11.66 30.41
N ALA A 333 33.62 -12.26 29.41
CA ALA A 333 34.89 -11.75 28.86
C ALA A 333 34.70 -10.34 28.26
N ASN A 334 35.71 -9.47 28.41
CA ASN A 334 35.69 -8.12 27.85
C ASN A 334 36.95 -7.85 27.02
N VAL A 335 36.75 -7.48 25.76
CA VAL A 335 37.79 -6.85 24.93
C VAL A 335 37.40 -5.39 24.70
N SER A 336 38.17 -4.48 25.29
CA SER A 336 37.93 -3.03 25.14
C SER A 336 38.30 -2.49 23.75
N GLY A 337 38.96 -3.31 22.92
CA GLY A 337 39.27 -3.07 21.52
C GLY A 337 40.72 -3.41 21.16
N GLY A 338 41.12 -3.11 19.92
CA GLY A 338 42.44 -3.40 19.38
C GLY A 338 42.39 -4.42 18.25
N ARG A 339 43.46 -5.19 18.07
CA ARG A 339 43.53 -6.25 17.05
C ARG A 339 44.15 -7.54 17.59
N LEU A 340 43.55 -8.69 17.27
CA LEU A 340 44.01 -10.03 17.68
C LEU A 340 44.15 -10.22 19.21
N ASN A 341 43.17 -9.73 19.98
CA ASN A 341 43.04 -10.04 21.41
C ASN A 341 42.09 -11.22 21.67
N SER A 342 42.24 -11.91 22.81
CA SER A 342 41.41 -13.03 23.26
C SER A 342 41.25 -13.11 24.79
#